data_AF-A0A8X7TH03-F1
#
_entry.id   AF-A0A8X7TH03-F1
#
_cell.length_a   1.000
_cell.length_b   1.000
_cell.length_c   1.000
_cell.angle_alpha   90.00
_cell.angle_beta   90.00
_cell.angle_gamma   90.00
#
_symmetry.space_group_name_H-M   'P 1'
#
loop_
_entity.id
_entity.type
_entity.pdbx_description
1 polymer ?
#
loop_
_entity_poly.entity_id
_entity_poly.type
_entity_poly.pdbx_seq_one_letter_code
_entity_poly.pdbx_strand_id
1 'polypeptide(L)'
;MNLNVSSFSLLSLTLLLLFSPTVTADNITHAFEKYSNFSTMSDLFTKTKLTTLISKYQTITLLAVNNNNISSITNKSAIELKNILMTHVILDYYDELKLKG
;
A
#
# COMPACT_ATOMS: atom_id res chain seq x y z
N MET A 1 7.28 17.01 50.23
CA MET A 1 6.81 17.25 48.86
C MET A 1 5.92 16.06 48.48
N ASN A 2 4.59 16.21 48.55
CA ASN A 2 3.65 15.10 48.28
C ASN A 2 3.44 15.05 46.76
N LEU A 3 4.20 14.21 46.06
CA LEU A 3 4.07 14.05 44.63
C LEU A 3 2.81 13.21 44.37
N ASN A 4 1.76 13.87 43.91
CA ASN A 4 0.47 13.27 43.60
C ASN A 4 0.66 12.16 42.54
N VAL A 5 0.12 10.97 42.81
CA VAL A 5 0.19 9.80 41.92
C VAL A 5 -0.37 10.12 40.52
N SER A 6 -1.33 11.05 40.45
CA SER A 6 -1.86 11.62 39.21
C SER A 6 -0.79 12.29 38.35
N SER A 7 0.17 12.99 38.95
CA SER A 7 1.25 13.68 38.24
C SER A 7 2.25 12.71 37.63
N PHE A 8 2.53 11.59 38.31
CA PHE A 8 3.36 10.52 37.75
C PHE A 8 2.67 9.78 36.61
N SER A 9 1.35 9.57 36.71
CA SER A 9 0.55 8.98 35.64
C SER A 9 0.56 9.85 34.37
N LEU A 10 0.37 11.16 34.53
CA LEU A 10 0.44 12.11 33.41
C LEU A 10 1.82 12.16 32.77
N LEU A 11 2.89 12.15 33.58
CA LEU A 11 4.27 12.12 33.08
C LEU A 11 4.59 10.82 32.33
N SER A 12 4.08 9.69 32.82
CA SER A 12 4.23 8.40 32.14
C SER A 12 3.49 8.38 30.81
N LEU A 13 2.28 8.96 30.74
CA LEU A 13 1.48 9.00 29.53
C LEU A 13 2.10 9.92 28.46
N THR A 14 2.62 11.09 28.85
CA THR A 14 3.32 11.99 27.92
C THR A 14 4.60 11.37 27.38
N LEU A 15 5.36 10.66 28.22
CA LEU A 15 6.55 9.94 27.79
C LEU A 15 6.19 8.84 26.78
N LEU A 16 5.09 8.11 27.00
CA LEU A 16 4.61 7.07 26.07
C LEU A 16 4.20 7.66 24.70
N LEU A 17 3.53 8.81 24.71
CA LEU A 17 3.13 9.52 23.50
C LEU A 17 4.33 10.08 22.71
N LEU A 18 5.37 10.56 23.39
CA LEU A 18 6.59 11.09 22.76
C LEU A 18 7.39 10.02 22.00
N PHE A 19 7.32 8.76 22.43
CA PHE A 19 8.01 7.63 21.78
C PHE A 19 7.10 6.79 20.88
N SER A 20 5.90 7.29 20.56
CA SER A 20 5.00 6.59 19.65
C SER A 20 5.58 6.63 18.23
N PRO A 21 5.79 5.49 17.54
CA PRO A 21 6.25 5.50 16.16
C PRO A 21 5.19 6.16 15.27
N THR A 22 5.63 7.08 14.41
CA THR A 22 4.79 7.60 13.33
C THR A 22 4.60 6.49 12.29
N VAL A 23 3.39 5.97 12.16
CA VAL A 23 3.06 5.06 11.06
C VAL A 23 2.84 5.91 9.81
N THR A 24 3.84 5.97 8.94
CA THR A 24 3.65 6.45 7.58
C THR A 24 2.88 5.38 6.83
N ALA A 25 1.71 5.72 6.31
CA ALA A 25 1.02 4.85 5.37
C ALA A 25 1.83 4.86 4.07
N ASP A 26 2.66 3.85 3.87
CA ASP A 26 3.33 3.64 2.59
C ASP A 26 2.26 3.29 1.56
N ASN A 27 1.95 4.25 0.69
CA ASN A 27 1.08 4.03 -0.45
C ASN A 27 1.77 2.99 -1.36
N ILE A 28 1.01 2.06 -1.93
CA ILE A 28 1.56 1.02 -2.82
C ILE A 28 2.36 1.60 -3.99
N THR A 29 2.12 2.87 -4.35
CA THR A 29 2.91 3.61 -5.33
C THR A 29 4.40 3.75 -4.95
N HIS A 30 4.74 3.84 -3.65
CA HIS A 30 6.14 3.83 -3.21
C HIS A 30 6.84 2.50 -3.52
N ALA A 31 6.11 1.38 -3.55
CA ALA A 31 6.67 0.10 -3.96
C ALA A 31 7.11 0.10 -5.43
N PHE A 32 6.42 0.88 -6.28
CA PHE A 32 6.75 1.02 -7.69
C PHE A 32 7.90 1.98 -7.99
N GLU A 33 8.16 2.98 -7.12
CA GLU A 33 9.19 3.99 -7.34
C GLU A 33 10.60 3.40 -7.55
N LYS A 34 10.87 2.25 -6.93
CA LYS A 34 12.15 1.54 -7.06
C LYS A 34 12.33 0.85 -8.41
N TYR A 35 11.28 0.74 -9.22
CA TYR A 35 11.24 -0.12 -10.41
C TYR A 35 10.63 0.62 -11.61
N SER A 36 11.48 1.34 -12.35
CA SER A 36 11.08 2.14 -13.51
C SER A 36 10.40 1.33 -14.63
N ASN A 37 10.66 0.02 -14.70
CA ASN A 37 10.06 -0.90 -15.65
C ASN A 37 8.57 -1.20 -15.40
N PHE A 38 7.98 -0.69 -14.32
CA PHE A 38 6.56 -0.85 -13.96
C PHE A 38 5.79 0.48 -13.87
N SER A 39 6.39 1.60 -14.30
CA SER A 39 5.79 2.94 -14.20
C SER A 39 4.42 3.04 -14.88
N THR A 40 4.23 2.40 -16.03
CA THR A 40 2.94 2.43 -16.74
C THR A 40 1.83 1.80 -15.90
N MET A 41 2.11 0.70 -15.21
CA MET A 41 1.12 0.07 -14.33
C MET A 41 0.81 0.97 -13.12
N SER A 42 1.82 1.58 -12.51
CA SER A 42 1.63 2.53 -11.41
C SER A 42 0.73 3.72 -11.80
N ASP A 43 0.96 4.28 -12.99
CA ASP A 43 0.15 5.38 -13.54
C ASP A 43 -1.30 4.95 -13.76
N LEU A 44 -1.52 3.74 -14.28
CA LEU A 44 -2.85 3.19 -14.47
C LEU A 44 -3.59 2.99 -13.14
N PHE A 45 -2.92 2.46 -12.10
CA PHE A 45 -3.47 2.31 -10.76
C PHE A 45 -3.92 3.65 -10.16
N THR A 46 -3.12 4.70 -10.37
CA THR A 46 -3.43 6.08 -9.95
C THR A 46 -4.63 6.63 -10.73
N LYS A 47 -4.62 6.51 -12.07
CA LYS A 47 -5.69 6.97 -12.96
C LYS A 47 -7.04 6.32 -12.65
N THR A 48 -7.05 5.03 -12.31
CA THR A 48 -8.27 4.29 -11.95
C THR A 48 -8.68 4.44 -10.49
N LYS A 49 -7.93 5.22 -9.69
CA LYS A 49 -8.13 5.37 -8.24
C LYS A 49 -8.11 4.04 -7.48
N LEU A 50 -7.38 3.05 -8.00
CA LEU A 50 -7.33 1.72 -7.39
C LEU A 50 -6.46 1.73 -6.13
N THR A 51 -5.44 2.58 -6.10
CA THR A 51 -4.58 2.80 -4.92
C THR A 51 -5.40 3.09 -3.66
N THR A 52 -6.41 3.95 -3.75
CA THR A 52 -7.32 4.27 -2.63
C THR A 52 -8.24 3.10 -2.23
N LEU A 53 -8.60 2.24 -3.17
CA LEU A 53 -9.46 1.09 -2.89
C LEU A 53 -8.68 -0.02 -2.18
N ILE A 54 -7.46 -0.30 -2.66
CA ILE A 54 -6.65 -1.42 -2.15
C ILE A 54 -5.83 -1.04 -0.91
N SER A 55 -5.61 0.25 -0.66
CA SER A 55 -4.98 0.72 0.58
C SER A 55 -5.81 0.45 1.85
N LYS A 56 -7.05 -0.05 1.70
CA LYS A 56 -7.90 -0.46 2.83
C LYS A 56 -7.49 -1.81 3.42
N TYR A 57 -6.70 -2.59 2.69
CA TYR A 57 -6.26 -3.90 3.13
C TYR A 57 -4.90 -3.77 3.80
N GLN A 58 -4.73 -4.47 4.93
CA GLN A 58 -3.48 -4.50 5.69
C GLN A 58 -2.31 -5.04 4.86
N THR A 59 -2.60 -5.99 3.98
CA THR A 59 -1.59 -6.73 3.22
C THR A 59 -2.15 -7.14 1.88
N ILE A 60 -1.38 -6.89 0.82
CA ILE A 60 -1.73 -7.26 -0.54
C ILE A 60 -0.50 -7.74 -1.29
N THR A 61 -0.72 -8.61 -2.27
CA THR A 61 0.28 -9.04 -3.24
C THR A 61 -0.11 -8.51 -4.61
N LEU A 62 0.83 -7.81 -5.26
CA LEU A 62 0.60 -7.19 -6.56
C LEU A 62 1.38 -7.92 -7.64
N LEU A 63 0.65 -8.50 -8.60
CA LEU A 63 1.22 -9.18 -9.76
C LEU A 63 1.64 -8.14 -10.80
N ALA A 64 2.82 -7.55 -10.63
CA ALA A 64 3.30 -6.46 -11.48
C ALA A 64 3.62 -6.91 -12.91
N VAL A 65 3.10 -6.16 -13.89
CA VAL A 65 3.35 -6.37 -15.32
C VAL A 65 4.22 -5.25 -15.85
N ASN A 66 5.30 -5.60 -16.55
CA ASN A 66 6.25 -4.61 -17.07
C ASN A 66 5.63 -3.68 -18.14
N ASN A 67 6.28 -2.55 -18.39
CA ASN A 67 5.82 -1.52 -19.32
C ASN A 67 5.60 -2.05 -20.75
N ASN A 68 6.44 -2.98 -21.23
CA ASN A 68 6.32 -3.54 -22.58
C ASN A 68 5.00 -4.33 -22.73
N ASN A 69 4.66 -5.13 -21.72
CA ASN A 69 3.53 -6.05 -21.77
C ASN A 69 2.19 -5.36 -21.46
N ILE A 70 2.18 -4.38 -20.54
CA ILE A 70 0.93 -3.70 -20.14
C ILE A 70 0.47 -2.61 -21.14
N SER A 71 1.35 -2.17 -22.05
CA SER A 71 1.05 -1.13 -23.03
C SER A 71 -0.22 -1.42 -23.86
N SER A 72 -0.51 -2.70 -24.13
CA SER A 72 -1.66 -3.18 -24.92
C SER A 72 -3.04 -2.80 -24.37
N ILE A 73 -3.16 -2.53 -23.06
CA ILE A 73 -4.46 -2.22 -22.42
C ILE A 73 -4.70 -0.73 -22.20
N THR A 74 -3.72 0.13 -22.48
CA THR A 74 -3.75 1.57 -22.13
C THR A 74 -4.87 2.36 -22.81
N ASN A 75 -5.34 1.91 -23.97
CA ASN A 75 -6.43 2.54 -24.74
C ASN A 75 -7.84 2.13 -24.28
N LYS A 76 -7.97 1.29 -23.26
CA LYS A 76 -9.27 0.84 -22.74
C LYS A 76 -9.96 1.91 -21.90
N SER A 77 -11.27 1.75 -21.70
CA SER A 77 -12.03 2.64 -20.82
C SER A 77 -11.54 2.54 -19.36
N ALA A 78 -11.80 3.59 -18.57
CA ALA A 78 -11.40 3.60 -17.15
C ALA A 78 -12.01 2.44 -16.34
N ILE A 79 -13.23 2.01 -16.69
CA ILE A 79 -13.92 0.88 -16.05
C ILE A 79 -13.26 -0.44 -16.43
N GLU A 80 -12.96 -0.66 -17.71
CA GLU A 80 -12.23 -1.85 -18.15
C GLU A 80 -10.83 -1.91 -17.54
N LEU A 81 -10.09 -0.80 -17.54
CA LEU A 81 -8.78 -0.71 -16.89
C LEU A 81 -8.88 -1.09 -15.42
N LYS A 82 -9.84 -0.51 -14.69
CA LYS A 82 -10.06 -0.82 -13.27
C LYS A 82 -10.29 -2.33 -13.06
N ASN A 83 -11.14 -2.96 -13.89
CA ASN A 83 -11.45 -4.38 -13.77
C ASN A 83 -10.23 -5.25 -14.08
N ILE A 84 -9.46 -4.92 -15.12
CA ILE A 84 -8.24 -5.64 -15.48
C ILE A 84 -7.17 -5.50 -14.39
N LEU A 85 -6.95 -4.30 -13.86
CA LEU A 85 -5.94 -4.08 -12.82
C LEU A 85 -6.31 -4.81 -11.52
N MET A 86 -7.61 -4.90 -11.17
CA MET A 86 -8.05 -5.67 -10.00
C MET A 86 -7.70 -7.16 -10.09
N THR A 87 -7.60 -7.76 -11.29
CA THR A 87 -7.18 -9.17 -11.41
C THR A 87 -5.72 -9.40 -11.04
N HIS A 88 -4.94 -8.33 -10.92
CA HIS A 88 -3.53 -8.38 -10.55
C HIS A 88 -3.32 -8.11 -9.04
N VAL A 89 -4.40 -7.92 -8.28
CA VAL A 89 -4.35 -7.63 -6.83
C VAL A 89 -4.88 -8.83 -6.05
N ILE A 90 -4.06 -9.38 -5.16
CA ILE A 90 -4.42 -10.45 -4.24
C ILE A 90 -4.49 -9.89 -2.82
N LEU A 91 -5.57 -10.19 -2.08
CA LEU A 91 -5.87 -9.62 -0.77
C LEU A 91 -5.20 -10.36 0.41
N ASP A 92 -3.95 -10.75 0.23
CA ASP A 92 -3.09 -11.34 1.26
C ASP A 92 -1.63 -11.34 0.78
N TYR A 93 -0.70 -11.74 1.64
CA TYR A 93 0.70 -11.97 1.30
C TYR A 93 0.91 -13.36 0.71
N TYR A 94 1.34 -13.40 -0.55
CA TYR A 94 1.75 -14.58 -1.29
C TYR A 94 3.20 -14.40 -1.74
N ASP A 95 4.08 -15.24 -1.18
CA ASP A 95 5.45 -15.39 -1.63
C ASP A 95 5.58 -16.55 -2.63
N GLU A 96 6.80 -16.80 -3.12
CA GLU A 96 7.04 -17.88 -4.08
C GLU A 96 6.67 -19.27 -3.55
N LEU A 97 6.76 -19.50 -2.24
CA LEU A 97 6.42 -20.80 -1.65
C LEU A 97 4.91 -20.99 -1.64
N LYS A 98 4.16 -19.99 -1.16
CA LYS A 98 2.70 -20.01 -1.15
C LYS A 98 2.09 -20.09 -2.55
N LEU A 99 2.76 -19.53 -3.56
CA LEU A 99 2.30 -19.58 -4.95
C LEU A 99 2.51 -20.95 -5.62
N LYS A 100 3.45 -21.77 -5.12
CA LYS A 100 3.78 -23.08 -5.71
C LYS A 100 2.86 -24.22 -5.22
N GLY A 101 2.11 -24.00 -4.13
CA GLY A 101 1.18 -24.98 -3.53
C GLY A 101 1.84 -25.86 -2.50
#